data_AF-A0A949V503-F1
#
_entry.id   AF-A0A949V503-F1
#
_cell.length_a   1.000
_cell.length_b   1.000
_cell.length_c   1.000
_cell.angle_alpha   90.00
_cell.angle_beta   90.00
_cell.angle_gamma   90.00
#
_symmetry.space_group_name_H-M   'P 1'
#
loop_
_entity.id
_entity.type
_entity.pdbx_description
1 polymer ?
#
loop_
_entity_poly.entity_id
_entity_poly.type
_entity_poly.pdbx_seq_one_letter_code
_entity_poly.pdbx_strand_id
1 'polypeptide(L)'
;LLKHLDGDLSGSELAPSIAVNQTSLGTVVGRGRPVVVPLAGKTEEHLFTKLSEPVASSSLLAVPVRYEDDTFGVLMCVAMGAYRFSDDDKHLVTALSSFGASSIQNSRLYAKVFTVEEGLRRSERLTALGLLSAEVAHEIRNPLTVMKLLSDTLSQGMAPDDPKVEDLGVMRARHEQGPVGRVPGCRSP
;
A
#
# COMPACT_ATOMS: atom_id res chain seq x y z
N LEU A 1 7.16 23.46 -6.52
CA LEU A 1 8.40 23.80 -7.26
C LEU A 1 8.79 22.75 -8.31
N LEU A 2 7.83 22.02 -8.91
CA LEU A 2 8.07 21.06 -9.99
C LEU A 2 6.93 21.20 -11.02
N LYS A 3 7.01 22.21 -11.88
CA LYS A 3 6.03 22.45 -12.95
C LYS A 3 6.64 22.53 -14.35
N HIS A 4 7.93 22.21 -14.52
CA HIS A 4 8.63 22.29 -15.82
C HIS A 4 9.46 21.03 -16.08
N LEU A 5 8.78 19.93 -16.36
CA LEU A 5 9.35 18.80 -17.11
C LEU A 5 8.34 18.49 -18.21
N ASP A 6 8.32 19.34 -19.24
CA ASP A 6 7.71 19.04 -20.54
C ASP A 6 8.61 18.03 -21.28
N GLY A 7 8.69 16.82 -20.70
CA GLY A 7 9.09 15.63 -21.41
C GLY A 7 7.81 14.91 -21.80
N ASP A 8 7.55 14.84 -23.09
CA ASP A 8 6.42 14.11 -23.65
C ASP A 8 6.50 12.62 -23.26
N LEU A 9 5.81 12.25 -22.17
CA LEU A 9 5.68 10.87 -21.69
C LEU A 9 4.52 10.14 -22.39
N SER A 10 3.95 10.70 -23.46
CA SER A 10 2.80 10.14 -24.19
C SER A 10 3.09 8.81 -24.90
N GLY A 11 4.36 8.38 -24.98
CA GLY A 11 4.76 7.08 -25.52
C GLY A 11 4.80 5.92 -24.51
N SER A 12 4.52 6.15 -23.22
CA SER A 12 4.51 5.08 -22.22
C SER A 12 3.18 4.29 -22.23
N GLU A 13 2.80 3.74 -23.39
CA GLU A 13 1.99 2.53 -23.35
C GLU A 13 2.83 1.45 -22.67
N LEU A 14 2.39 1.01 -21.49
CA LEU A 14 2.90 -0.19 -20.85
C LEU A 14 2.67 -1.35 -21.82
N ALA A 15 3.66 -1.59 -22.68
CA ALA A 15 3.75 -2.73 -23.57
C ALA A 15 3.46 -4.01 -22.77
N PRO A 16 2.93 -5.07 -23.40
CA PRO A 16 2.57 -6.32 -22.71
C PRO A 16 3.66 -6.75 -21.72
N SER A 17 3.25 -7.19 -20.53
CA SER A 17 4.19 -7.70 -19.53
C SER A 17 4.88 -8.95 -20.09
N ILE A 18 6.09 -8.77 -20.63
CA ILE A 18 6.93 -9.88 -21.10
C ILE A 18 7.78 -10.32 -19.93
N ALA A 19 7.74 -11.61 -19.61
CA ALA A 19 8.55 -12.16 -18.54
C ALA A 19 10.04 -11.95 -18.86
N VAL A 20 10.81 -11.47 -17.87
CA VAL A 20 12.22 -11.10 -18.05
C VAL A 20 13.08 -12.29 -18.46
N ASN A 21 12.69 -13.52 -18.11
CA ASN A 21 13.31 -14.77 -18.57
C ASN A 21 12.98 -15.14 -20.03
N GLN A 22 11.99 -14.50 -20.65
CA GLN A 22 11.58 -14.70 -22.04
C GLN A 22 12.14 -13.61 -22.97
N THR A 23 12.87 -12.65 -22.40
CA THR A 23 13.65 -11.64 -23.13
C THR A 23 15.09 -11.76 -22.69
N SER A 24 16.01 -11.25 -23.51
CA SER A 24 17.42 -11.37 -23.13
C SER A 24 17.95 -10.20 -22.33
N LEU A 25 17.02 -9.32 -21.90
CA LEU A 25 17.16 -8.49 -20.71
C LEU A 25 17.35 -9.35 -19.44
N GLY A 26 16.91 -10.61 -19.44
CA GLY A 26 17.15 -11.57 -18.36
C GLY A 26 18.63 -11.75 -18.03
N THR A 27 19.52 -11.63 -19.01
CA THR A 27 20.97 -11.68 -18.78
C THR A 27 21.45 -10.45 -18.01
N VAL A 28 20.91 -9.26 -18.31
CA VAL A 28 21.27 -8.01 -17.63
C VAL A 28 20.79 -8.04 -16.18
N VAL A 29 19.55 -8.50 -15.96
CA VAL A 29 18.97 -8.64 -14.62
C VAL A 29 19.70 -9.73 -13.83
N GLY A 30 19.88 -10.92 -14.41
CA GLY A 30 20.47 -12.07 -13.73
C GLY A 30 21.97 -11.93 -13.46
N ARG A 31 22.74 -11.32 -14.37
CA ARG A 31 24.18 -11.10 -14.17
C ARG A 31 24.49 -9.80 -13.43
N GLY A 32 23.55 -8.86 -13.40
CA GLY A 32 23.75 -7.54 -12.77
C GLY A 32 24.83 -6.70 -13.45
N ARG A 33 25.08 -6.90 -14.76
CA ARG A 33 26.14 -6.21 -15.52
C ARG A 33 25.61 -5.58 -16.80
N PRO A 34 26.18 -4.45 -17.25
CA PRO A 34 25.87 -3.87 -18.55
C PRO A 34 26.09 -4.85 -19.71
N VAL A 35 25.22 -4.79 -20.71
CA VAL A 35 25.33 -5.55 -21.96
C VAL A 35 25.25 -4.57 -23.13
N VAL A 36 26.17 -4.73 -24.09
CA VAL A 36 26.18 -3.95 -25.33
C VAL A 36 25.93 -4.87 -26.50
N VAL A 37 24.99 -4.50 -27.36
CA VAL A 37 24.72 -5.15 -28.63
C VAL A 37 25.09 -4.19 -29.76
N PRO A 38 26.19 -4.44 -30.49
CA PRO A 38 26.66 -3.53 -31.53
C PRO A 38 25.70 -3.34 -32.70
N LEU A 39 24.92 -4.36 -33.06
CA LEU A 39 23.86 -4.24 -34.06
C LEU A 39 22.85 -5.38 -33.89
N ALA A 40 21.63 -5.03 -33.50
CA ALA A 40 20.53 -5.97 -33.35
C ALA A 40 20.12 -6.55 -34.72
N GLY A 41 19.96 -7.88 -34.79
CA GLY A 41 19.58 -8.61 -36.00
C GLY A 41 20.74 -9.21 -36.82
N LYS A 42 22.01 -8.82 -36.57
CA LYS A 42 23.20 -9.43 -37.23
C LYS A 42 24.05 -10.31 -36.31
N THR A 43 23.78 -10.29 -35.02
CA THR A 43 24.48 -11.11 -34.02
C THR A 43 23.57 -12.30 -33.68
N GLU A 44 24.10 -13.53 -33.62
CA GLU A 44 23.34 -14.75 -33.22
C GLU A 44 22.73 -14.65 -31.81
N GLU A 45 23.12 -13.63 -31.07
CA GLU A 45 22.51 -13.23 -29.83
C GLU A 45 21.08 -12.71 -30.11
N HIS A 46 20.11 -13.62 -29.92
CA HIS A 46 18.65 -13.42 -29.92
C HIS A 46 18.18 -12.42 -28.83
N LEU A 47 18.99 -11.41 -28.53
CA LEU A 47 18.97 -10.75 -27.25
C LEU A 47 17.73 -9.85 -27.07
N PHE A 48 17.24 -9.25 -28.16
CA PHE A 48 16.25 -8.18 -28.12
C PHE A 48 15.10 -8.34 -29.13
N THR A 49 15.05 -9.45 -29.87
CA THR A 49 14.13 -9.66 -31.02
C THR A 49 12.63 -9.66 -30.65
N LYS A 50 12.27 -9.67 -29.36
CA LYS A 50 10.88 -9.59 -28.88
C LYS A 50 10.48 -8.22 -28.32
N LEU A 51 11.43 -7.29 -28.19
CA LEU A 51 11.11 -5.88 -27.99
C LEU A 51 10.80 -5.36 -29.41
N SER A 52 9.63 -4.75 -29.61
CA SER A 52 8.95 -4.48 -30.89
C SER A 52 9.82 -3.97 -32.07
N GLU A 53 9.23 -3.98 -33.27
CA GLU A 53 9.84 -3.84 -34.60
C GLU A 53 10.76 -2.61 -34.92
N PRO A 54 10.93 -1.52 -34.13
CA PRO A 54 11.90 -0.47 -34.47
C PRO A 54 13.39 -0.83 -34.24
N VAL A 55 13.71 -1.94 -33.57
CA VAL A 55 15.09 -2.23 -33.11
C VAL A 55 15.97 -2.88 -34.19
N ALA A 56 15.39 -3.28 -35.32
CA ALA A 56 16.16 -3.84 -36.44
C ALA A 56 17.20 -2.81 -36.92
N SER A 57 18.48 -3.22 -36.98
CA SER A 57 19.60 -2.33 -37.37
C SER A 57 19.94 -1.20 -36.38
N SER A 58 19.71 -1.42 -35.08
CA SER A 58 20.13 -0.49 -34.02
C SER A 58 21.19 -1.11 -33.10
N SER A 59 22.05 -0.27 -32.53
CA SER A 59 22.94 -0.61 -31.43
C SER A 59 22.24 -0.38 -30.09
N LEU A 60 22.52 -1.23 -29.11
CA LEU A 60 21.87 -1.21 -27.80
C LEU A 60 22.91 -1.21 -26.68
N LEU A 61 22.64 -0.44 -25.63
CA LEU A 61 23.31 -0.52 -24.35
C LEU A 61 22.24 -0.71 -23.27
N ALA A 62 22.29 -1.84 -22.58
CA ALA A 62 21.36 -2.19 -21.52
C ALA A 62 22.12 -2.27 -20.19
N VAL A 63 21.63 -1.57 -19.17
CA VAL A 63 22.26 -1.44 -17.86
C VAL A 63 21.22 -1.77 -16.78
N PRO A 64 21.56 -2.58 -15.76
CA PRO A 64 20.62 -2.88 -14.69
C PRO A 64 20.38 -1.65 -13.81
N VAL A 65 19.12 -1.38 -13.47
CA VAL A 65 18.70 -0.43 -12.44
C VAL A 65 18.59 -1.20 -11.15
N ARG A 66 19.65 -1.13 -10.32
CA ARG A 66 19.79 -1.95 -9.12
C ARG A 66 20.22 -1.15 -7.90
N TYR A 67 19.73 -1.55 -6.75
CA TYR A 67 20.16 -1.07 -5.44
C TYR A 67 20.57 -2.28 -4.60
N GLU A 68 21.85 -2.34 -4.21
CA GLU A 68 22.46 -3.53 -3.58
C GLU A 68 22.19 -4.81 -4.40
N ASP A 69 21.45 -5.77 -3.85
CA ASP A 69 21.10 -7.04 -4.48
C ASP A 69 19.77 -6.99 -5.25
N ASP A 70 18.94 -5.96 -5.02
CA ASP A 70 17.62 -5.83 -5.67
C ASP A 70 17.74 -5.11 -7.01
N THR A 71 17.16 -5.72 -8.05
CA THR A 71 17.13 -5.16 -9.41
C THR A 71 15.72 -4.70 -9.72
N PHE A 72 15.53 -3.38 -9.79
CA PHE A 72 14.24 -2.77 -10.09
C PHE A 72 13.88 -2.87 -11.58
N GLY A 73 14.87 -2.99 -12.47
CA GLY A 73 14.64 -3.12 -13.90
C GLY A 73 15.91 -2.95 -14.73
N VAL A 74 15.72 -2.57 -15.99
CA VAL A 74 16.81 -2.32 -16.95
C VAL A 74 16.59 -0.97 -17.63
N LEU A 75 17.63 -0.15 -17.65
CA LEU A 75 17.72 1.07 -18.45
C LEU A 75 18.36 0.71 -19.79
N MET A 76 17.69 1.06 -20.88
CA MET A 76 18.14 0.73 -22.23
C MET A 76 18.34 1.99 -23.06
N CYS A 77 19.51 2.13 -23.66
CA CYS A 77 19.82 3.12 -24.67
C CYS A 77 19.79 2.44 -26.05
N VAL A 78 19.07 3.06 -26.98
CA VAL A 78 18.93 2.58 -28.36
C VAL A 78 19.50 3.65 -29.28
N ALA A 79 20.44 3.26 -30.14
CA ALA A 79 21.04 4.12 -31.14
C ALA A 79 20.85 3.51 -32.53
N MET A 80 20.36 4.32 -33.48
CA MET A 80 20.14 3.86 -34.85
C MET A 80 21.46 3.58 -35.57
N GLY A 81 21.52 2.51 -36.36
CA GLY A 81 22.72 2.12 -37.09
C GLY A 81 23.74 1.39 -36.22
N ALA A 82 25.00 1.35 -36.67
CA ALA A 82 26.10 0.63 -35.99
C ALA A 82 26.90 1.55 -35.05
N TYR A 83 26.21 2.22 -34.13
CA TYR A 83 26.84 3.05 -33.11
C TYR A 83 27.67 2.19 -32.14
N ARG A 84 28.91 2.61 -31.90
CA ARG A 84 29.79 1.94 -30.94
C ARG A 84 29.77 2.68 -29.62
N PHE A 85 29.07 2.10 -28.64
CA PHE A 85 29.12 2.59 -27.26
C PHE A 85 30.54 2.46 -26.71
N SER A 86 31.11 3.61 -26.34
CA SER A 86 32.37 3.73 -25.65
C SER A 86 32.26 3.27 -24.20
N ASP A 87 33.39 3.14 -23.51
CA ASP A 87 33.37 2.87 -22.06
C ASP A 87 32.84 4.06 -21.27
N ASP A 88 33.02 5.29 -21.77
CA ASP A 88 32.44 6.50 -21.18
C ASP A 88 30.90 6.49 -21.26
N ASP A 89 30.32 6.03 -22.38
CA ASP A 89 28.87 5.87 -22.51
C ASP A 89 28.34 4.85 -21.49
N LYS A 90 29.06 3.72 -21.33
CA LYS A 90 28.70 2.70 -20.32
C LYS A 90 28.76 3.29 -18.92
N HIS A 91 29.82 4.03 -18.58
CA HIS A 91 29.97 4.65 -17.26
C HIS A 91 28.88 5.67 -16.99
N LEU A 92 28.55 6.53 -17.95
CA LEU A 92 27.52 7.54 -17.81
C LEU A 92 26.15 6.90 -17.59
N VAL A 93 25.76 5.93 -18.43
CA VAL A 93 24.46 5.25 -18.31
C VAL A 93 24.39 4.42 -17.04
N THR A 94 25.52 3.82 -16.61
CA THR A 94 25.61 3.12 -15.33
C THR A 94 25.40 4.06 -14.15
N ALA A 95 26.06 5.23 -14.14
CA ALA A 95 25.89 6.23 -13.10
C ALA A 95 24.44 6.73 -13.02
N LEU A 96 23.81 7.03 -14.16
CA LEU A 96 22.40 7.40 -14.23
C LEU A 96 21.49 6.30 -13.69
N SER A 97 21.76 5.04 -14.06
CA SER A 97 21.02 3.88 -13.58
C SER A 97 21.11 3.73 -12.06
N SER A 98 22.30 3.88 -11.48
CA SER A 98 22.53 3.83 -10.03
C SER A 98 21.83 4.98 -9.29
N PHE A 99 21.83 6.18 -9.87
CA PHE A 99 21.10 7.32 -9.32
C PHE A 99 19.57 7.10 -9.35
N GLY A 100 19.05 6.59 -10.47
CA GLY A 100 17.65 6.20 -10.62
C GLY A 100 17.25 5.12 -9.62
N ALA A 101 18.09 4.10 -9.43
CA ALA A 101 17.84 3.05 -8.45
C ALA A 101 17.78 3.59 -7.02
N SER A 102 18.74 4.45 -6.64
CA SER A 102 18.73 5.10 -5.33
C SER A 102 17.46 5.93 -5.10
N SER A 103 17.01 6.63 -6.13
CA SER A 103 15.76 7.42 -6.09
C SER A 103 14.53 6.54 -5.91
N ILE A 104 14.42 5.43 -6.66
CA ILE A 104 13.33 4.45 -6.52
C ILE A 104 13.30 3.88 -5.10
N GLN A 105 14.45 3.50 -4.57
CA GLN A 105 14.55 2.95 -3.22
C GLN A 105 14.13 3.97 -2.17
N ASN A 106 14.57 5.22 -2.32
CA ASN A 106 14.19 6.32 -1.43
C ASN A 106 12.67 6.54 -1.43
N SER A 107 12.05 6.58 -2.61
CA SER A 107 10.59 6.69 -2.72
C SER A 107 9.85 5.52 -2.06
N ARG A 108 10.34 4.28 -2.20
CA ARG A 108 9.77 3.10 -1.54
C ARG A 108 9.87 3.20 -0.01
N LEU A 109 11.00 3.67 0.50
CA LEU A 109 11.20 3.88 1.94
C LEU A 109 10.24 4.95 2.48
N TYR A 110 10.12 6.09 1.80
CA TYR A 110 9.18 7.14 2.19
C TYR A 110 7.74 6.65 2.18
N ALA A 111 7.32 5.91 1.15
CA ALA A 111 5.98 5.34 1.10
C ALA A 111 5.71 4.40 2.28
N LYS A 112 6.69 3.57 2.66
CA LYS A 112 6.58 2.66 3.80
C LYS A 112 6.45 3.42 5.12
N VAL A 113 7.27 4.45 5.33
CA VAL A 113 7.20 5.30 6.53
C VAL A 113 5.81 5.94 6.64
N PHE A 114 5.31 6.51 5.54
CA PHE A 114 4.00 7.14 5.50
C PHE A 114 2.87 6.16 5.87
N THR A 115 2.87 4.95 5.30
CA THR A 115 1.86 3.93 5.63
C THR A 115 1.90 3.53 7.11
N VAL A 116 3.10 3.39 7.69
CA VAL A 116 3.25 3.06 9.12
C VAL A 116 2.72 4.18 10.00
N GLU A 117 3.04 5.44 9.68
CA GLU A 117 2.58 6.61 10.43
C GLU A 117 1.05 6.74 10.40
N GLU A 118 0.42 6.55 9.24
CA GLU A 118 -1.05 6.56 9.14
C GLU A 118 -1.69 5.43 9.96
N GLY A 119 -1.08 4.24 9.95
CA GLY A 119 -1.51 3.11 10.77
C GLY A 119 -1.45 3.40 12.27
N LEU A 120 -0.34 3.99 12.73
CA LEU A 120 -0.17 4.39 14.13
C LEU A 120 -1.22 5.43 14.52
N ARG A 121 -1.37 6.49 13.72
CA ARG A 121 -2.36 7.55 13.98
C ARG A 121 -3.78 7.01 14.06
N ARG A 122 -4.11 6.01 13.23
CA ARG A 122 -5.41 5.34 13.29
C ARG A 122 -5.58 4.52 14.57
N SER A 123 -4.55 3.79 14.99
CA SER A 123 -4.55 3.00 16.22
C SER A 123 -4.70 3.88 17.47
N GLU A 124 -3.97 5.00 17.54
CA GLU A 124 -4.07 5.98 18.63
C GLU A 124 -5.49 6.54 18.74
N ARG A 125 -6.11 6.93 17.62
CA ARG A 125 -7.49 7.40 17.60
C ARG A 125 -8.47 6.35 18.12
N LEU A 126 -8.33 5.09 17.69
CA LEU A 126 -9.19 4.01 18.16
C LEU A 126 -9.01 3.73 19.65
N THR A 127 -7.77 3.81 20.14
CA THR A 127 -7.46 3.63 21.56
C THR A 127 -8.07 4.73 22.42
N ALA A 128 -7.91 6.00 22.01
CA ALA A 128 -8.52 7.13 22.69
C ALA A 128 -10.04 7.02 22.72
N LEU A 129 -10.67 6.68 21.59
CA LEU A 129 -12.11 6.43 21.52
C LEU A 129 -12.54 5.26 22.41
N GLY A 130 -11.75 4.19 22.48
CA GLY A 130 -12.01 3.04 23.34
C GLY A 130 -11.99 3.39 24.82
N LEU A 131 -10.98 4.17 25.26
CA LEU A 131 -10.88 4.67 26.64
C LEU A 131 -12.05 5.58 27.00
N LEU A 132 -12.35 6.57 26.15
CA LEU A 132 -13.48 7.47 26.36
C LEU A 132 -14.82 6.72 26.37
N SER A 133 -14.99 5.72 25.50
CA SER A 133 -16.21 4.90 25.47
C SER A 133 -16.35 4.05 26.74
N ALA A 134 -15.24 3.51 27.26
CA ALA A 134 -15.23 2.77 28.52
C ALA A 134 -15.55 3.68 29.72
N GLU A 135 -15.01 4.90 29.74
CA GLU A 135 -15.30 5.91 30.76
C GLU A 135 -16.78 6.32 30.73
N VAL A 136 -17.31 6.69 29.56
CA VAL A 136 -18.73 7.04 29.38
C VAL A 136 -19.64 5.85 29.76
N ALA A 137 -19.28 4.63 29.39
CA ALA A 137 -20.04 3.44 29.78
C ALA A 137 -20.06 3.25 31.30
N HIS A 138 -18.94 3.49 31.98
CA HIS A 138 -18.87 3.44 33.43
C HIS A 138 -19.72 4.53 34.08
N GLU A 139 -19.66 5.76 33.57
CA GLU A 139 -20.44 6.89 34.07
C GLU A 139 -21.95 6.72 33.86
N ILE A 140 -22.40 6.07 32.79
CA ILE A 140 -23.83 5.74 32.56
C ILE A 140 -24.28 4.61 33.48
N ARG A 141 -23.42 3.62 33.73
CA ARG A 141 -23.75 2.46 34.58
C ARG A 141 -23.99 2.87 36.04
N ASN A 142 -23.28 3.89 36.53
CA ASN A 142 -23.39 4.39 37.90
C ASN A 142 -24.82 4.88 38.25
N PRO A 143 -25.39 5.90 37.58
CA PRO A 143 -26.73 6.40 37.88
C PRO A 143 -27.80 5.34 37.57
N LEU A 144 -27.61 4.51 36.55
CA LEU A 144 -28.51 3.38 36.27
C LEU A 144 -28.59 2.40 37.45
N THR A 145 -27.43 2.04 38.01
CA THR A 145 -27.34 1.15 39.18
C THR A 145 -28.06 1.77 40.38
N VAL A 146 -27.90 3.07 40.62
CA VAL A 146 -28.61 3.79 41.69
C VAL A 146 -30.12 3.81 41.43
N MET A 147 -30.56 4.09 40.20
CA MET A 147 -31.98 4.06 39.82
C MET A 147 -32.60 2.68 40.03
N LYS A 148 -31.89 1.59 39.71
CA LYS A 148 -32.33 0.21 39.98
C LYS A 148 -32.46 -0.06 41.47
N LEU A 149 -31.47 0.33 42.28
CA LEU A 149 -31.50 0.13 43.73
C LEU A 149 -32.69 0.85 44.38
N LEU A 150 -32.96 2.11 44.00
CA LEU A 150 -34.11 2.86 44.50
C LEU A 150 -35.43 2.22 44.05
N SER A 151 -35.54 1.84 42.78
CA SER A 151 -36.72 1.14 42.25
C SER A 151 -37.01 -0.13 43.04
N ASP A 152 -35.99 -0.97 43.25
CA ASP A 152 -36.11 -2.22 44.01
C ASP A 152 -36.54 -1.97 45.47
N THR A 153 -36.06 -0.88 46.09
CA THR A 153 -36.45 -0.49 47.46
C THR A 153 -37.91 0.00 47.52
N LEU A 154 -38.34 0.78 46.52
CA LEU A 154 -39.72 1.27 46.43
C LEU A 154 -40.71 0.12 46.23
N SER A 155 -40.38 -0.89 45.42
CA SER A 155 -41.22 -2.07 45.21
C SER A 155 -41.42 -2.91 46.48
N GLN A 156 -40.43 -2.95 47.38
CA GLN A 156 -40.52 -3.74 48.62
C GLN A 156 -41.56 -3.21 49.62
N GLY A 157 -41.93 -1.94 49.52
CA GLY A 157 -42.94 -1.30 50.39
C GLY A 157 -44.36 -1.29 49.82
N MET A 158 -44.59 -1.87 48.63
CA MET A 158 -45.87 -1.83 47.92
C MET A 158 -46.71 -3.10 48.14
N ALA A 159 -48.03 -2.97 48.09
CA ALA A 159 -48.95 -4.11 48.12
C ALA A 159 -48.87 -4.90 46.80
N PRO A 160 -49.08 -6.23 46.79
CA PRO A 160 -48.92 -7.07 45.59
C PRO A 160 -49.81 -6.69 44.39
N ASP A 161 -50.89 -5.95 44.62
CA ASP A 161 -51.90 -5.54 43.63
C ASP A 161 -51.82 -4.04 43.29
N ASP A 162 -50.74 -3.36 43.69
CA ASP A 162 -50.54 -1.93 43.40
C ASP A 162 -50.16 -1.75 41.91
N PRO A 163 -50.91 -0.94 41.13
CA PRO A 163 -50.64 -0.72 39.70
C PRO A 163 -49.23 -0.16 39.42
N LYS A 164 -48.56 0.45 40.40
CA LYS A 164 -47.18 0.94 40.24
C LYS A 164 -46.12 -0.16 40.24
N VAL A 165 -46.46 -1.37 40.70
CA VAL A 165 -45.56 -2.54 40.65
C VAL A 165 -45.30 -2.96 39.20
N GLU A 166 -46.30 -2.83 38.31
CA GLU A 166 -46.16 -3.08 36.87
C GLU A 166 -45.17 -2.10 36.23
N ASP A 167 -45.33 -0.79 36.52
CA ASP A 167 -44.44 0.26 36.01
C ASP A 167 -42.97 0.08 36.48
N LEU A 168 -42.76 -0.26 37.75
CA LEU A 168 -41.43 -0.55 38.30
C LEU A 168 -40.83 -1.81 37.65
N GLY A 169 -41.65 -2.81 37.33
CA GLY A 169 -41.27 -4.00 36.56
C GLY A 169 -40.77 -3.65 35.15
N VAL A 170 -41.43 -2.73 34.45
CA VAL A 170 -41.00 -2.23 33.12
C VAL A 170 -39.67 -1.47 33.21
N MET A 171 -39.49 -0.61 34.22
CA MET A 171 -38.23 0.11 34.43
C MET A 171 -37.06 -0.86 34.69
N ARG A 172 -37.29 -1.94 35.44
CA ARG A 172 -36.30 -3.00 35.71
C ARG A 172 -35.92 -3.76 34.45
N ALA A 173 -36.90 -4.15 33.65
CA ALA A 173 -36.69 -4.87 32.38
C ALA A 173 -35.89 -4.03 31.36
N ARG A 174 -36.08 -2.70 31.34
CA ARG A 174 -35.34 -1.78 30.47
C ARG A 174 -33.89 -1.56 30.91
N HIS A 175 -33.62 -1.56 32.22
CA HIS A 175 -32.25 -1.42 32.74
C HIS A 175 -31.35 -2.62 32.40
N GLU A 176 -31.87 -3.85 32.42
CA GLU A 176 -31.09 -5.07 32.13
C GLU A 176 -30.71 -5.23 30.65
N GLN A 177 -31.38 -4.51 29.75
CA GLN A 177 -31.10 -4.56 28.31
C GLN A 177 -29.94 -3.65 27.86
N GLY A 178 -29.48 -2.71 28.71
CA GLY A 178 -28.42 -1.75 28.38
C GLY A 178 -28.78 -0.77 27.26
N PRO A 179 -28.00 0.31 27.05
CA PRO A 179 -28.29 1.34 26.05
C PRO A 179 -28.08 0.90 24.58
N VAL A 180 -27.58 -0.32 24.36
CA VAL A 180 -27.39 -0.88 23.01
C VAL A 180 -28.37 -2.03 22.84
N GLY A 181 -29.60 -1.70 22.45
CA GLY A 181 -30.48 -2.67 21.81
C GLY A 181 -29.72 -3.27 20.62
N ARG A 182 -29.50 -4.59 20.64
CA ARG A 182 -28.90 -5.34 19.53
C ARG A 182 -29.52 -4.86 18.21
N VAL A 183 -28.70 -4.30 17.34
CA VAL A 183 -29.07 -4.14 15.93
C VAL A 183 -29.18 -5.56 15.34
N PRO A 184 -30.36 -6.04 14.95
CA PRO A 184 -30.50 -7.33 14.29
C PRO A 184 -30.01 -7.15 12.85
N GLY A 185 -28.70 -7.31 12.60
CA GLY A 185 -28.18 -6.97 11.27
C GLY A 185 -26.69 -7.14 10.98
N CYS A 186 -25.90 -7.82 11.82
CA CYS A 186 -24.53 -8.18 11.44
C CYS A 186 -24.33 -9.69 11.63
N ARG A 187 -24.57 -10.45 10.56
CA ARG A 187 -23.87 -11.72 10.35
C ARG A 187 -22.44 -11.36 9.95
N SER A 188 -21.47 -11.68 10.80
CA SER A 188 -20.08 -11.84 10.39
C SER A 188 -19.97 -13.09 9.49
N PRO A 189 -19.03 -13.11 8.52
CA PRO A 189 -18.86 -14.19 7.54
C PRO A 189 -18.50 -15.54 8.16
#